data_AF-F2RP51-F1
#
_entry.id   AF-F2RP51-F1
#
_cell.length_a   1.000
_cell.length_b   1.000
_cell.length_c   1.000
_cell.angle_alpha   90.00
_cell.angle_beta   90.00
_cell.angle_gamma   90.00
#
_symmetry.space_group_name_H-M   'P 1'
#
loop_
_entity.id
_entity.type
_entity.pdbx_description
1 polymer ?
#
loop_
_entity_poly.entity_id
_entity_poly.type
_entity_poly.pdbx_seq_one_letter_code
_entity_poly.pdbx_strand_id
1 'polypeptide(L)'
;MLVEVGCSSLTKLSRSEVASRDLRNQPSEPSPLHTELLPFFQFLTIEKLHVATLKISKDATVHETPSRCLQKSFRTKQKLAKAQKQNRPIPQWIRLRTGNTIRYNAKRRHWRKTRLGI
;
A
#
# COMPACT_ATOMS: atom_id res chain seq x y z
N MET A 1 33.89 -43.14 10.20
CA MET A 1 34.45 -43.15 11.56
C MET A 1 34.06 -41.85 12.23
N LEU A 2 33.47 -41.97 13.43
CA LEU A 2 32.92 -40.88 14.24
C LEU A 2 33.96 -39.79 14.52
N VAL A 3 33.49 -38.54 14.57
CA VAL A 3 33.88 -37.61 15.63
C VAL A 3 32.58 -37.00 16.18
N GLU A 4 32.08 -37.56 17.29
CA GLU A 4 31.29 -36.83 18.29
C GLU A 4 32.29 -36.17 19.25
N VAL A 5 32.09 -35.02 19.91
CA VAL A 5 31.05 -34.50 20.83
C VAL A 5 31.39 -33.00 21.00
N GLY A 6 30.54 -32.01 21.25
CA GLY A 6 29.38 -31.89 22.13
C GLY A 6 29.51 -30.56 22.92
N CYS A 7 28.43 -30.15 23.60
CA CYS A 7 28.31 -29.06 24.59
C CYS A 7 27.78 -27.72 24.03
N SER A 8 26.47 -27.47 24.04
CA SER A 8 25.63 -27.07 25.18
C SER A 8 25.98 -25.70 25.76
N SER A 9 25.18 -24.67 25.44
CA SER A 9 24.71 -23.67 26.41
C SER A 9 23.61 -22.79 25.81
N LEU A 10 22.37 -23.11 26.18
CA LEU A 10 21.25 -22.19 26.17
C LEU A 10 21.52 -21.12 27.24
N THR A 11 21.91 -19.91 26.83
CA THR A 11 21.87 -18.74 27.73
C THR A 11 20.53 -18.04 27.57
N LYS A 12 19.86 -17.93 28.71
CA LYS A 12 18.55 -17.32 28.91
C LYS A 12 18.58 -15.85 28.48
N LEU A 13 17.60 -15.44 27.69
CA LEU A 13 17.23 -14.04 27.51
C LEU A 13 16.90 -13.42 28.88
N SER A 14 17.73 -12.47 29.32
CA SER A 14 17.37 -11.56 30.40
C SER A 14 16.57 -10.39 29.83
N ARG A 15 15.41 -10.15 30.43
CA ARG A 15 14.38 -9.21 30.01
C ARG A 15 14.70 -7.81 30.55
N SER A 16 15.81 -7.20 30.12
CA SER A 16 16.13 -5.81 30.52
C SER A 16 16.89 -4.96 29.50
N GLU A 17 17.17 -5.43 28.29
CA GLU A 17 17.90 -4.63 27.27
C GLU A 17 17.02 -4.21 26.08
N VAL A 18 15.75 -3.90 26.34
CA VAL A 18 14.85 -3.23 25.38
C VAL A 18 14.57 -1.82 25.87
N ALA A 19 15.60 -0.97 25.98
CA ALA A 19 15.44 0.48 26.16
C ALA A 19 16.79 1.22 26.11
N SER A 20 17.42 1.31 24.94
CA SER A 20 18.40 2.36 24.64
C SER A 20 18.54 2.49 23.12
N ARG A 21 17.61 3.22 22.49
CA ARG A 21 17.80 4.60 22.05
C ARG A 21 18.41 4.67 20.64
N ASP A 22 17.50 4.58 19.66
CA ASP A 22 17.61 5.20 18.35
C ASP A 22 17.94 6.69 18.48
N LEU A 23 19.22 7.02 18.54
CA LEU A 23 19.72 8.40 18.47
C LEU A 23 20.65 8.57 17.26
N ARG A 24 20.16 8.18 16.09
CA ARG A 24 20.79 8.54 14.81
C ARG A 24 19.70 8.74 13.79
N ASN A 25 19.03 9.89 13.88
CA ASN A 25 18.32 10.63 12.83
C ASN A 25 17.33 11.57 13.52
N GLN A 26 17.84 12.66 14.10
CA GLN A 26 17.02 13.80 14.50
C GLN A 26 17.03 14.82 13.34
N PRO A 27 15.87 15.21 12.80
CA PRO A 27 15.80 16.32 11.84
C PRO A 27 16.15 17.63 12.54
N SER A 28 17.03 18.42 11.92
CA SER A 28 17.47 19.71 12.44
C SER A 28 16.34 20.75 12.43
N GLU A 29 16.06 21.31 13.60
CA GLU A 29 15.15 22.45 13.84
C GLU A 29 15.65 23.72 13.12
N PRO A 30 14.81 24.45 12.36
CA PRO A 30 15.17 25.76 11.85
C PRO A 30 15.02 26.85 12.92
N SER A 31 16.09 27.63 13.15
CA SER A 31 16.13 28.73 14.12
C SER A 31 15.30 29.96 13.67
N PRO A 32 14.57 30.64 14.57
CA PRO A 32 13.73 31.79 14.22
C PRO A 32 14.41 33.11 14.56
N LEU A 33 15.01 33.81 13.58
CA LEU A 33 15.45 35.19 13.73
C LEU A 33 14.99 36.04 12.54
N HIS A 34 13.87 36.75 12.70
CA HIS A 34 13.78 38.21 12.58
C HIS A 34 12.32 38.65 12.57
N THR A 35 11.97 39.35 13.65
CA THR A 35 10.92 40.35 13.73
C THR A 35 11.02 41.31 12.55
N GLU A 36 9.93 41.55 11.82
CA GLU A 36 9.62 42.89 11.33
C GLU A 36 8.09 43.07 11.33
N LEU A 37 7.68 44.09 12.07
CA LEU A 37 6.32 44.55 12.26
C LEU A 37 5.92 45.36 11.02
N LEU A 38 4.86 44.95 10.32
CA LEU A 38 4.17 45.85 9.39
C LEU A 38 2.83 46.28 9.98
N PRO A 39 2.52 47.59 9.95
CA PRO A 39 1.68 48.23 10.94
C PRO A 39 0.19 47.97 10.73
N PHE A 40 -0.42 47.67 11.86
CA PHE A 40 -1.76 48.11 12.27
C PHE A 40 -2.11 49.45 11.58
N PHE A 41 -3.16 49.47 10.75
CA PHE A 41 -3.96 50.61 10.25
C PHE A 41 -4.25 50.52 8.74
N GLN A 42 -5.25 49.72 8.37
CA GLN A 42 -6.31 50.14 7.45
C GLN A 42 -7.53 49.23 7.63
N PHE A 43 -8.13 49.25 8.83
CA PHE A 43 -9.53 48.86 8.96
C PHE A 43 -10.39 50.02 8.44
N LEU A 44 -11.49 49.65 7.77
CA LEU A 44 -12.67 50.47 7.41
C LEU A 44 -12.69 51.11 6.01
N THR A 45 -13.00 50.29 5.00
CA THR A 45 -14.10 50.61 4.08
C THR A 45 -14.91 49.35 3.75
N ILE A 46 -16.00 49.21 4.50
CA ILE A 46 -17.36 48.93 3.99
C ILE A 46 -17.60 47.55 3.35
N GLU A 47 -18.25 46.71 4.17
CA GLU A 47 -19.29 45.77 3.76
C GLU A 47 -20.25 46.34 2.70
N LYS A 48 -19.97 46.06 1.42
CA LYS A 48 -20.90 46.00 0.28
C LYS A 48 -20.02 45.64 -0.92
N LEU A 49 -19.76 44.37 -1.17
CA LEU A 49 -20.50 43.59 -2.17
C LEU A 49 -20.38 42.09 -1.83
N HIS A 50 -20.98 41.67 -0.72
CA HIS A 50 -21.20 40.24 -0.43
C HIS A 50 -22.51 39.70 -1.06
N VAL A 51 -23.13 40.42 -2.00
CA VAL A 51 -24.40 40.01 -2.63
C VAL A 51 -24.49 40.42 -4.11
N ALA A 52 -23.60 39.88 -4.96
CA ALA A 52 -23.75 39.78 -6.43
C ALA A 52 -22.46 39.16 -6.97
N THR A 53 -22.31 37.84 -7.06
CA THR A 53 -22.67 37.05 -8.25
C THR A 53 -22.83 35.57 -7.91
N LEU A 54 -23.59 35.22 -6.86
CA LEU A 54 -24.06 33.85 -6.66
C LEU A 54 -25.28 33.56 -7.52
N LYS A 55 -25.17 33.62 -8.86
CA LYS A 55 -26.05 32.87 -9.79
C LYS A 55 -25.32 32.63 -11.11
N ILE A 56 -25.45 31.39 -11.60
CA ILE A 56 -24.95 30.81 -12.86
C ILE A 56 -23.50 30.30 -12.70
N SER A 57 -23.28 29.08 -12.20
CA SER A 57 -23.60 27.82 -12.90
C SER A 57 -24.07 26.73 -11.93
N LYS A 58 -25.40 26.59 -11.81
CA LYS A 58 -25.98 25.26 -11.56
C LYS A 58 -25.95 24.55 -12.92
N ASP A 59 -25.69 23.25 -12.89
CA ASP A 59 -25.60 22.36 -14.07
C ASP A 59 -24.17 22.13 -14.60
N ALA A 60 -23.23 21.90 -13.70
CA ALA A 60 -22.16 20.95 -13.96
C ALA A 60 -22.52 19.62 -13.29
N THR A 61 -23.61 18.98 -13.72
CA THR A 61 -23.72 17.53 -13.56
C THR A 61 -22.66 16.93 -14.49
N VAL A 62 -21.43 16.80 -13.99
CA VAL A 62 -20.49 15.81 -14.49
C VAL A 62 -21.23 14.49 -14.32
N HIS A 63 -21.90 14.04 -15.37
CA HIS A 63 -22.46 12.71 -15.41
C HIS A 63 -21.22 11.81 -15.45
N GLU A 64 -20.77 11.38 -14.27
CA GLU A 64 -19.79 10.32 -14.11
C GLU A 64 -20.35 9.13 -14.89
N THR A 65 -19.90 8.99 -16.14
CA THR A 65 -20.19 7.78 -16.90
C THR A 65 -19.49 6.68 -16.12
N PRO A 66 -20.21 5.70 -15.54
CA PRO A 66 -19.54 4.66 -14.78
C PRO A 66 -18.59 3.98 -15.75
N SER A 67 -17.30 4.18 -15.52
CA SER A 67 -16.26 3.56 -16.32
C SER A 67 -16.63 2.08 -16.41
N ARG A 68 -16.86 1.59 -17.65
CA ARG A 68 -17.35 0.24 -17.98
C ARG A 68 -16.47 -0.89 -17.41
N CYS A 69 -15.39 -0.53 -16.72
CA CYS A 69 -14.53 -1.42 -15.97
C CYS A 69 -15.19 -2.06 -14.73
N LEU A 70 -16.18 -1.42 -14.09
CA LEU A 70 -16.73 -1.90 -12.81
C LEU A 70 -17.86 -2.95 -12.96
N GLN A 71 -18.71 -2.80 -13.97
CA GLN A 71 -19.91 -3.64 -14.15
C GLN A 71 -19.59 -4.82 -15.08
N LYS A 72 -19.29 -5.98 -14.49
CA LYS A 72 -18.96 -7.24 -15.19
C LYS A 72 -20.13 -8.23 -15.14
N SER A 73 -20.36 -8.97 -16.22
CA SER A 73 -21.31 -10.09 -16.24
C SER A 73 -20.88 -11.22 -15.30
N PHE A 74 -21.85 -12.04 -14.86
CA PHE A 74 -21.58 -13.18 -13.98
C PHE A 74 -20.60 -14.19 -14.61
N ARG A 75 -20.75 -14.48 -15.91
CA ARG A 75 -19.86 -15.40 -16.63
C ARG A 75 -18.40 -14.91 -16.61
N THR A 76 -18.16 -13.62 -16.82
CA THR A 76 -16.81 -13.04 -16.75
C THR A 76 -16.28 -13.08 -15.31
N LYS A 77 -17.10 -12.78 -14.30
CA LYS A 77 -16.71 -12.91 -12.88
C LYS A 77 -16.30 -14.34 -12.52
N GLN A 78 -17.04 -15.34 -13.00
CA GLN A 78 -16.73 -16.76 -12.76
C GLN A 78 -15.38 -17.15 -13.39
N LYS A 79 -15.12 -16.73 -14.64
CA LYS A 79 -13.83 -16.95 -15.32
C LYS A 79 -12.67 -16.28 -14.56
N LEU A 80 -12.85 -15.03 -14.13
CA LEU A 80 -11.86 -14.30 -13.35
C LEU A 80 -11.55 -14.98 -12.01
N ALA A 81 -12.59 -15.42 -11.30
CA ALA A 81 -12.44 -16.15 -10.03
C ALA A 81 -11.69 -17.47 -10.23
N LYS A 82 -11.98 -18.22 -11.30
CA LYS A 82 -11.25 -19.46 -11.64
C LYS A 82 -9.78 -19.17 -11.94
N ALA A 83 -9.49 -18.15 -12.75
CA ALA A 83 -8.13 -17.75 -13.08
C ALA A 83 -7.34 -17.31 -11.84
N GLN A 84 -7.98 -16.60 -10.91
CA GLN A 84 -7.37 -16.23 -9.63
C GLN A 84 -7.11 -17.46 -8.76
N LYS A 85 -8.04 -18.41 -8.70
CA LYS A 85 -7.89 -19.65 -7.94
C LYS A 85 -6.76 -20.55 -8.48
N GLN A 86 -6.53 -20.57 -9.80
CA GLN A 86 -5.45 -21.33 -10.43
C GLN A 86 -4.06 -20.71 -10.22
N ASN A 87 -3.99 -19.40 -9.98
CA ASN A 87 -2.74 -18.66 -9.85
C ASN A 87 -2.11 -18.79 -8.45
N ARG A 88 -1.83 -20.02 -8.04
CA ARG A 88 -1.28 -20.35 -6.72
C ARG A 88 0.03 -21.15 -6.85
N PRO A 89 0.96 -21.03 -5.88
CA PRO A 89 2.15 -21.87 -5.83
C PRO A 89 1.79 -23.34 -5.55
N ILE A 90 2.69 -24.26 -5.91
CA ILE A 90 2.50 -25.69 -5.64
C ILE A 90 2.67 -25.96 -4.14
N PRO A 91 1.79 -26.76 -3.52
CA PRO A 91 1.93 -27.20 -2.13
C PRO A 91 3.23 -27.96 -1.88
N GLN A 92 3.82 -27.77 -0.70
CA GLN A 92 5.12 -28.36 -0.37
C GLN A 92 5.10 -29.90 -0.35
N TRP A 93 4.04 -30.51 0.21
CA TRP A 93 3.93 -31.96 0.30
C TRP A 93 3.95 -32.64 -1.08
N ILE A 94 3.48 -31.97 -2.14
CA ILE A 94 3.56 -32.48 -3.52
C ILE A 94 5.00 -32.59 -3.98
N ARG A 95 5.87 -31.64 -3.61
CA ARG A 95 7.30 -31.65 -3.97
C ARG A 95 8.06 -32.79 -3.28
N LEU A 96 7.55 -33.22 -2.12
CA LEU A 96 8.11 -34.28 -1.28
C LEU A 96 7.62 -35.68 -1.68
N ARG A 97 6.65 -35.80 -2.58
CA ARG A 97 6.21 -37.12 -3.09
C ARG A 97 7.32 -37.77 -3.90
N THR A 98 7.59 -39.05 -3.63
CA THR A 98 8.55 -39.87 -4.38
C THR A 98 8.15 -39.96 -5.85
N GLY A 99 9.15 -39.89 -6.76
CA GLY A 99 8.93 -39.99 -8.21
C GLY A 99 8.27 -38.76 -8.86
N ASN A 100 8.06 -37.67 -8.13
CA ASN A 100 7.46 -36.45 -8.70
C ASN A 100 8.52 -35.52 -9.31
N THR A 101 8.40 -35.23 -10.61
CA THR A 101 9.29 -34.29 -11.33
C THR A 101 8.85 -32.83 -11.20
N ILE A 102 7.61 -32.56 -10.78
CA ILE A 102 7.03 -31.21 -10.78
C ILE A 102 7.58 -30.38 -9.60
N ARG A 103 8.30 -29.29 -9.91
CA ARG A 103 8.92 -28.40 -8.90
C ARG A 103 8.23 -27.05 -8.74
N TYR A 104 7.63 -26.51 -9.81
CA TYR A 104 6.96 -25.22 -9.83
C TYR A 104 5.74 -25.26 -10.78
N ASN A 105 4.81 -24.30 -10.62
CA ASN A 105 3.62 -24.21 -11.47
C ASN A 105 3.97 -23.43 -12.76
N ALA A 106 4.23 -24.15 -13.84
CA ALA A 106 4.56 -23.54 -15.14
C ALA A 106 3.42 -22.67 -15.71
N LYS A 107 2.17 -22.94 -15.36
CA LYS A 107 0.98 -22.18 -15.83
C LYS A 107 0.64 -20.99 -14.94
N ARG A 108 1.47 -20.68 -13.93
CA ARG A 108 1.27 -19.52 -13.06
C ARG A 108 1.43 -18.24 -13.87
N ARG A 109 0.51 -17.28 -13.71
CA ARG A 109 0.47 -16.06 -14.52
C ARG A 109 0.75 -14.82 -13.69
N HIS A 110 1.48 -13.84 -14.24
CA HIS A 110 1.56 -12.50 -13.66
C HIS A 110 0.68 -11.52 -14.45
N TRP A 111 -0.08 -10.66 -13.76
CA TRP A 111 -1.08 -9.79 -14.39
C TRP A 111 -0.47 -8.71 -15.29
N ARG A 112 0.77 -8.28 -15.03
CA ARG A 112 1.49 -7.35 -15.91
C ARG A 112 2.10 -8.01 -17.14
N LYS A 113 2.44 -9.32 -17.08
CA LYS A 113 3.15 -10.02 -18.17
C LYS A 113 2.20 -10.63 -19.21
N THR A 114 1.07 -11.19 -18.78
CA THR A 114 0.16 -11.91 -19.69
C THR A 114 -1.29 -11.55 -19.41
N ARG A 115 -2.05 -11.19 -20.44
CA ARG A 115 -3.49 -10.87 -20.35
C ARG A 115 -4.34 -12.14 -20.45
N LEU A 116 -5.57 -12.11 -19.92
CA LEU A 116 -6.45 -13.30 -19.85
C LEU A 116 -7.29 -13.54 -21.10
N GLY A 117 -7.41 -12.57 -22.01
CA GLY A 117 -8.15 -12.73 -23.28
C GLY A 117 -9.61 -13.15 -23.10
N ILE A 118 -10.30 -12.58 -22.11
CA ILE A 118 -11.69 -12.91 -21.71
C ILE A 118 -12.56 -11.68 -21.63
#